data_AF-A0A8T4NIU2-F1
#
_entry.id   AF-A0A8T4NIU2-F1
#
_cell.length_a   1.000
_cell.length_b   1.000
_cell.length_c   1.000
_cell.angle_alpha   90.00
_cell.angle_beta   90.00
_cell.angle_gamma   90.00
#
_symmetry.space_group_name_H-M   'P 1'
#
loop_
_entity.id
_entity.type
_entity.pdbx_description
1 polymer ?
#
loop_
_entity_poly.entity_id
_entity_poly.type
_entity_poly.pdbx_seq_one_letter_code
_entity_poly.pdbx_strand_id
1 'polypeptide(L)' 'MIIGILLGISLAINLTSLIIMITASTGILRENMVTGAVIGTTQATSYAFISLVISLIVTLFLFLFLKKARY' A
#
# COMPACT_ATOMS: atom_id res chain seq x y z
N MET A 1 1.49 -22.70 -4.84
CA MET A 1 2.68 -21.82 -4.85
C MET A 1 2.34 -20.38 -5.23
N ILE A 2 1.67 -20.15 -6.36
CA ILE A 2 1.33 -18.80 -6.88
C ILE A 2 0.51 -17.95 -5.90
N ILE A 3 -0.52 -18.51 -5.26
CA ILE A 3 -1.41 -17.77 -4.35
C ILE A 3 -0.67 -17.25 -3.11
N GLY A 4 0.28 -18.04 -2.59
CA GLY A 4 1.13 -17.60 -1.48
C GLY A 4 2.04 -16.44 -1.86
N ILE A 5 2.57 -16.45 -3.09
CA ILE A 5 3.38 -15.33 -3.63
C ILE A 5 2.51 -14.07 -3.77
N LEU A 6 1.30 -14.20 -4.32
CA LEU A 6 0.36 -13.09 -4.44
C LEU A 6 -0.02 -12.49 -3.08
N LEU A 7 -0.21 -13.33 -2.06
CA LEU A 7 -0.47 -12.88 -0.69
C LEU A 7 0.73 -12.10 -0.13
N GLY A 8 1.95 -12.60 -0.35
CA GLY A 8 3.17 -11.91 0.06
C GLY A 8 3.32 -10.53 -0.59
N ILE A 9 3.04 -10.42 -1.90
CA ILE A 9 3.05 -9.14 -2.62
C ILE A 9 2.00 -8.18 -2.04
N SER A 10 0.78 -8.66 -1.81
CA SER A 10 -0.29 -7.81 -1.27
C SER A 10 0.04 -7.30 0.13
N LEU A 11 0.65 -8.14 0.98
CA LEU A 11 1.12 -7.72 2.30
C LEU A 11 2.25 -6.67 2.21
N ALA A 12 3.19 -6.84 1.29
CA ALA A 12 4.25 -5.85 1.05
C ALA A 12 3.68 -4.49 0.61
N ILE A 13 2.66 -4.50 -0.26
CA ILE A 13 1.95 -3.28 -0.68
C ILE A 13 1.24 -2.64 0.52
N ASN A 14 0.51 -3.41 1.33
CA ASN A 14 -0.15 -2.87 2.53
C ASN A 14 0.85 -2.18 3.47
N LEU A 15 1.98 -2.85 3.73
CA LEU A 15 3.01 -2.32 4.62
C LEU A 15 3.65 -1.04 4.07
N THR A 16 3.98 -1.04 2.78
CA THR A 16 4.61 0.10 2.10
C THR A 16 3.66 1.30 2.08
N SER A 17 2.39 1.09 1.75
CA SER A 17 1.38 2.16 1.77
C SER A 17 1.20 2.76 3.16
N LEU A 18 1.24 1.92 4.21
CA LEU A 18 1.18 2.40 5.59
C LEU A 18 2.43 3.23 5.97
N ILE A 19 3.63 2.78 5.58
CA ILE A 19 4.88 3.52 5.80
C ILE A 19 4.82 4.88 5.12
N ILE A 20 4.33 4.95 3.88
CA ILE A 20 4.20 6.23 3.15
C ILE A 20 3.24 7.16 3.87
N MET A 21 2.07 6.66 4.32
CA MET A 21 1.11 7.47 5.08
C MET A 21 1.68 7.99 6.40
N ILE A 22 2.39 7.14 7.15
CA ILE A 22 3.07 7.55 8.38
C ILE A 22 4.11 8.63 8.06
N THR A 23 4.96 8.40 7.05
CA THR A 23 6.00 9.35 6.65
C THR A 23 5.39 10.68 6.22
N ALA A 24 4.27 10.67 5.49
CA ALA A 24 3.55 11.88 5.13
C ALA A 24 3.01 12.63 6.37
N SER A 25 2.52 11.92 7.39
CA SER A 25 2.02 12.53 8.62
C SER A 25 3.12 13.19 9.47
N THR A 26 4.38 12.79 9.32
CA THR A 26 5.52 13.41 10.03
C THR A 26 5.95 14.76 9.45
N GLY A 27 5.48 15.15 8.27
CA GLY A 27 5.92 16.37 7.59
C GLY A 27 7.36 16.33 7.04
N ILE A 28 8.02 15.16 7.08
CA ILE A 28 9.35 14.93 6.49
C ILE A 28 9.28 15.00 4.96
N LEU A 29 8.19 14.50 4.37
CA LEU A 29 7.95 14.67 2.93
C LEU A 29 7.73 16.15 2.65
N ARG A 30 8.57 16.74 1.79
CA ARG A 30 8.49 18.14 1.38
C ARG A 30 8.65 18.22 -0.12
N GLU A 31 7.90 19.15 -0.71
CA GLU A 31 8.02 19.41 -2.13
C GLU A 31 9.40 19.99 -2.45
N ASN A 32 10.07 19.44 -3.47
CA ASN A 32 11.34 19.98 -3.93
C ASN A 32 11.04 21.25 -4.73
N MET A 33 11.30 22.40 -4.11
CA MET A 33 11.04 23.72 -4.70
C MET A 33 11.91 24.02 -5.92
N VAL A 34 12.99 23.27 -6.16
CA VAL A 34 13.91 23.48 -7.30
C VAL A 34 13.40 22.77 -8.56
N THR A 35 12.81 21.59 -8.43
CA THR A 35 12.38 20.77 -9.57
C THR A 35 10.87 20.76 -9.77
N GLY A 36 10.09 21.18 -8.77
CA GLY A 36 8.63 21.06 -8.78
C GLY A 36 8.11 19.62 -8.90
N ALA A 37 9.01 18.63 -8.85
CA ALA A 37 8.76 17.25 -9.27
C ALA A 37 8.38 16.31 -8.12
N VAL A 38 8.03 16.84 -6.96
CA VAL A 38 7.64 16.00 -5.82
C VAL A 38 6.15 15.86 -5.79
N ILE A 39 5.68 14.61 -5.76
CA ILE A 39 4.32 14.26 -5.36
C ILE A 39 4.12 14.89 -3.98
N GLY A 40 3.34 15.97 -3.93
CA GLY A 40 3.07 16.71 -2.69
C GLY A 40 2.57 15.77 -1.61
N THR A 41 2.80 16.11 -0.34
CA THR A 41 2.45 15.24 0.81
C THR A 41 0.99 14.74 0.74
N THR A 42 0.08 15.61 0.32
CA THR A 42 -1.33 15.31 0.08
C THR A 42 -1.54 14.28 -1.03
N GLN A 43 -0.82 14.39 -2.14
CA GLN A 43 -0.91 13.44 -3.25
C GLN A 43 -0.30 12.08 -2.87
N ALA A 44 0.85 12.07 -2.20
CA ALA A 44 1.51 10.84 -1.75
C ALA A 44 0.62 10.07 -0.78
N THR A 45 -0.03 10.79 0.14
CA THR A 45 -1.01 10.21 1.08
C THR A 45 -2.23 9.66 0.35
N SER A 46 -2.78 10.42 -0.61
CA SER A 46 -3.95 10.02 -1.39
C SER A 46 -3.69 8.73 -2.18
N TYR A 47 -2.55 8.63 -2.86
CA TYR A 47 -2.19 7.44 -3.62
C TYR A 47 -1.87 6.24 -2.72
N ALA A 48 -1.17 6.45 -1.60
CA ALA A 48 -0.93 5.40 -0.63
C ALA A 48 -2.23 4.87 -0.02
N PHE A 49 -3.18 5.74 0.31
CA PHE A 49 -4.48 5.34 0.83
C PHE A 49 -5.27 4.50 -0.18
N ILE A 50 -5.36 4.95 -1.44
CA ILE A 50 -6.05 4.19 -2.50
C ILE A 50 -5.40 2.82 -2.70
N SER A 51 -4.06 2.77 -2.76
CA SER A 51 -3.31 1.52 -2.89
C SER A 51 -3.56 0.57 -1.73
N LEU A 52 -3.59 1.08 -0.49
CA LEU A 52 -3.89 0.31 0.71
C LEU A 52 -5.30 -0.29 0.66
N VAL A 53 -6.32 0.49 0.31
CA VAL A 53 -7.70 0.01 0.24
C VAL A 53 -7.84 -1.13 -0.77
N ILE A 54 -7.30 -0.94 -1.98
CA ILE A 54 -7.34 -1.97 -3.04
C ILE A 54 -6.58 -3.23 -2.59
N SER A 55 -5.39 -3.06 -2.03
CA SER A 55 -4.57 -4.21 -1.61
C SER A 55 -5.18 -4.95 -0.41
N LEU A 56 -5.84 -4.27 0.52
CA LEU A 56 -6.57 -4.93 1.62
C LEU A 56 -7.72 -5.79 1.10
N ILE A 57 -8.46 -5.31 0.10
CA ILE A 57 -9.52 -6.08 -0.56
C ILE A 57 -8.92 -7.34 -1.20
N VAL A 58 -7.84 -7.19 -1.97
CA VAL A 58 -7.14 -8.33 -2.61
C VAL A 58 -6.61 -9.31 -1.56
N THR A 59 -5.99 -8.82 -0.48
CA THR A 59 -5.48 -9.62 0.63
C THR A 59 -6.60 -10.45 1.26
N LEU A 60 -7.76 -9.83 1.51
CA LEU A 60 -8.92 -10.50 2.07
C LEU A 60 -9.43 -11.61 1.15
N PHE A 61 -9.57 -11.34 -0.16
CA PHE A 61 -9.97 -12.35 -1.15
C PHE A 61 -9.00 -13.53 -1.20
N LEU A 62 -7.69 -13.27 -1.24
CA LEU A 62 -6.65 -14.30 -1.24
C LEU A 62 -6.69 -15.14 0.04
N PHE A 63 -6.91 -14.52 1.18
CA PHE A 63 -7.03 -15.20 2.47
C PHE A 63 -8.27 -16.11 2.53
N LEU A 64 -9.43 -15.61 2.09
CA LEU A 64 -10.67 -16.40 2.01
C LEU A 64 -10.51 -17.59 1.06
N PHE A 65 -9.84 -17.41 -0.08
CA PHE A 65 -9.57 -18.49 -1.02
C PHE A 65 -8.68 -19.58 -0.40
N LEU A 66 -7.61 -19.19 0.28
CA LEU A 66 -6.72 -20.14 0.98
C LEU A 66 -7.43 -20.86 2.12
N LYS A 67 -8.31 -20.18 2.85
CA LYS A 67 -9.14 -20.81 3.89
C LYS A 67 -10.09 -21.85 3.28
N LYS A 68 -10.73 -21.54 2.16
CA LYS A 68 -11.62 -22.48 1.45
C LYS A 68 -10.88 -23.73 0.96
N ALA A 69 -9.64 -23.60 0.50
CA ALA A 69 -8.85 -24.75 0.02
C ALA A 69 -8.37 -25.70 1.14
N ARG A 70 -8.54 -25.36 2.42
CA ARG A 70 -8.17 -26.20 3.57
C ARG A 70 -9.31 -27.09 4.11
N TYR A 71 -10.54 -26.88 3.66
CA TYR A 71 -11.71 -27.71 3.99
C TYR A 71 -12.14 -28.49 2.76
#